data_AF-A0A959T8C5-F1
#
_entry.id   AF-A0A959T8C5-F1
#
_cell.length_a   1.000
_cell.length_b   1.000
_cell.length_c   1.000
_cell.angle_alpha   90.00
_cell.angle_beta   90.00
_cell.angle_gamma   90.00
#
_symmetry.space_group_name_H-M   'P 1'
#
loop_
_entity.id
_entity.type
_entity.pdbx_description
1 polymer ?
#
loop_
_entity_poly.entity_id
_entity_poly.type
_entity_poly.pdbx_seq_one_letter_code
_entity_poly.pdbx_strand_id
1 'polypeptide(L)'
;MRSLLFGLAFWSPIAVPDRPVPAPPLAVHHFGISLTTGAGSQLFTCFLVKEFEGRIVQADPITRDEFTWQIQGVLPSKANPEGVDLFAQHGIEACSAVTDTLGRRYGTFCPMMDDLWKLRFWEYPFTPVEGAAAHPGKGWSEKPNTPSERQLLLLSDYGFRYVGDICYGENMFRLLKDMGEPAWVDNYRQGY
;
A
#
# COMPACT_ATOMS: atom_id res chain seq x y z
N MET A 1 53.25 70.24 23.35
CA MET A 1 52.85 69.98 21.95
C MET A 1 52.59 68.48 21.81
N ARG A 2 51.48 68.09 21.16
CA ARG A 2 50.97 66.72 20.87
C ARG A 2 50.14 66.02 21.95
N SER A 3 48.81 66.24 21.87
CA SER A 3 47.79 65.30 22.33
C SER A 3 47.62 64.18 21.28
N LEU A 4 47.64 62.92 21.72
CA LEU A 4 47.29 61.74 20.94
C LEU A 4 45.84 61.35 21.27
N LEU A 5 44.95 61.36 20.28
CA LEU A 5 43.60 60.82 20.36
C LEU A 5 43.61 59.40 19.78
N PHE A 6 43.32 58.40 20.62
CA PHE A 6 43.07 57.03 20.19
C PHE A 6 41.58 56.89 19.83
N GLY A 7 41.28 56.68 18.55
CA GLY A 7 39.95 56.29 18.09
C GLY A 7 39.79 54.77 18.17
N LEU A 8 38.85 54.30 19.00
CA LEU A 8 38.40 52.91 19.03
C LEU A 8 37.31 52.72 17.96
N ALA A 9 37.63 51.98 16.90
CA ALA A 9 36.66 51.54 15.91
C ALA A 9 35.89 50.33 16.48
N PHE A 10 34.59 50.52 16.74
CA PHE A 10 33.68 49.43 17.07
C PHE A 10 33.36 48.64 15.80
N TRP A 11 33.89 47.41 15.71
CA TRP A 11 33.51 46.45 14.68
C TRP A 11 32.27 45.71 15.15
N SER A 12 31.09 46.10 14.66
CA SER A 12 29.86 45.32 14.88
C SER A 12 29.89 44.07 13.99
N PRO A 13 29.74 42.86 14.54
CA PRO A 13 29.57 41.67 13.72
C PRO A 13 28.24 41.79 12.97
N ILE A 14 28.30 41.64 11.65
CA ILE A 14 27.13 41.53 10.78
C ILE A 14 26.40 40.25 11.19
N ALA A 15 25.19 40.39 11.73
CA ALA A 15 24.31 39.26 12.00
C ALA A 15 23.99 38.58 10.66
N VAL A 16 24.47 37.35 10.47
CA VAL A 16 24.05 36.51 9.35
C VAL A 16 22.59 36.15 9.60
N PRO A 17 21.66 36.46 8.68
CA PRO A 17 20.26 36.09 8.86
C PRO A 17 20.15 34.57 8.93
N ASP A 18 19.52 34.08 10.00
CA ASP A 18 19.26 32.66 10.20
C ASP A 18 18.49 32.14 8.99
N ARG A 19 19.06 31.18 8.27
CA ARG A 19 18.31 30.49 7.22
C ARG A 19 17.20 29.71 7.92
N PRO A 20 15.94 29.81 7.47
CA PRO A 20 14.88 28.99 8.04
C PRO A 20 15.28 27.51 7.90
N VAL A 21 15.40 26.83 9.04
CA VAL A 21 15.62 25.38 9.08
C VAL A 21 14.39 24.76 8.43
N PRO A 22 14.53 23.96 7.36
CA PRO A 22 13.39 23.27 6.78
C PRO A 22 12.77 22.38 7.87
N ALA A 23 11.45 22.47 8.03
CA ALA A 23 10.74 21.62 8.96
C ALA A 23 11.06 20.15 8.66
N PRO A 24 11.28 19.31 9.70
CA PRO A 24 11.56 17.90 9.47
C PRO A 24 10.42 17.28 8.64
N PRO A 25 10.73 16.42 7.65
CA PRO A 25 9.72 15.81 6.81
C PRO A 25 8.69 15.11 7.69
N LEU A 26 7.40 15.33 7.45
CA LEU A 26 6.37 14.65 8.23
C LEU A 26 6.26 13.20 7.75
N ALA A 27 6.11 12.27 8.69
CA ALA A 27 5.83 10.89 8.35
C ALA A 27 4.46 10.77 7.67
N VAL A 28 4.39 10.05 6.56
CA VAL A 28 3.19 9.84 5.76
C VAL A 28 2.61 8.46 6.06
N HIS A 29 1.29 8.32 5.99
CA HIS A 29 0.63 7.03 6.17
C HIS A 29 0.07 6.53 4.84
N HIS A 30 0.20 5.23 4.61
CA HIS A 30 -0.23 4.56 3.39
C HIS A 30 -0.99 3.28 3.72
N PHE A 31 -1.81 2.82 2.80
CA PHE A 31 -2.26 1.43 2.79
C PHE A 31 -1.18 0.55 2.17
N GLY A 32 -1.05 -0.68 2.67
CA GLY A 32 -0.15 -1.66 2.09
C GLY A 32 -0.67 -3.08 2.20
N ILE A 33 -0.14 -3.96 1.35
CA ILE A 33 -0.44 -5.39 1.33
C ILE A 33 0.86 -6.21 1.26
N SER A 34 0.85 -7.39 1.85
CA SER A 34 1.89 -8.42 1.65
C SER A 34 1.25 -9.73 1.24
N LEU A 35 1.97 -10.57 0.47
CA LEU A 35 1.49 -11.88 0.04
C LEU A 35 1.69 -12.96 1.11
N THR A 36 2.16 -12.59 2.31
CA THR A 36 2.16 -13.46 3.49
C THR A 36 0.75 -13.69 4.02
N THR A 37 0.51 -14.85 4.61
CA THR A 37 -0.77 -15.17 5.24
C THR A 37 -1.06 -14.21 6.40
N GLY A 38 -2.26 -13.63 6.42
CA GLY A 38 -2.72 -12.68 7.43
C GLY A 38 -3.69 -13.28 8.45
N ALA A 39 -4.37 -12.42 9.19
CA ALA A 39 -5.39 -12.82 10.16
C ALA A 39 -6.59 -13.53 9.48
N GLY A 40 -7.31 -14.37 10.24
CA GLY A 40 -8.54 -14.99 9.76
C GLY A 40 -8.37 -15.95 8.59
N SER A 41 -7.20 -16.60 8.46
CA SER A 41 -6.85 -17.50 7.34
C SER A 41 -6.78 -16.82 5.97
N GLN A 42 -6.62 -15.49 5.93
CA GLN A 42 -6.39 -14.76 4.68
C GLN A 42 -5.02 -15.10 4.10
N LEU A 43 -4.95 -15.22 2.78
CA LEU A 43 -3.72 -15.57 2.06
C LEU A 43 -2.84 -14.36 1.69
N PHE A 44 -3.16 -13.20 2.27
CA PHE A 44 -2.42 -11.95 2.22
C PHE A 44 -2.62 -11.21 3.55
N THR A 45 -1.79 -10.21 3.82
CA THR A 45 -1.91 -9.35 5.01
C THR A 45 -2.09 -7.89 4.58
N CYS A 46 -3.07 -7.21 5.18
CA CYS A 46 -3.29 -5.77 5.00
C CYS A 46 -2.59 -4.97 6.10
N PHE A 47 -2.06 -3.79 5.75
CA PHE A 47 -1.33 -2.92 6.66
C PHE A 47 -1.75 -1.46 6.54
N LEU A 48 -1.70 -0.76 7.68
CA LEU A 48 -1.48 0.68 7.73
C LEU A 48 0.03 0.92 7.88
N VAL A 49 0.64 1.48 6.86
CA VAL A 49 2.09 1.72 6.76
C VAL A 49 2.37 3.17 7.13
N LYS A 50 3.39 3.39 7.95
CA LYS A 50 3.96 4.72 8.21
C LYS A 50 5.34 4.80 7.56
N GLU A 51 5.48 5.73 6.63
CA GLU A 51 6.73 6.01 5.94
C GLU A 51 7.35 7.30 6.47
N PHE A 52 8.68 7.30 6.64
CA PHE A 52 9.48 8.49 6.88
C PHE A 52 10.76 8.40 6.05
N GLU A 53 11.02 9.41 5.23
CA GLU A 53 12.20 9.50 4.35
C GLU A 53 12.41 8.25 3.46
N GLY A 54 11.36 7.76 2.81
CA GLY A 54 11.44 6.61 1.90
C GLY A 54 11.59 5.26 2.61
N ARG A 55 11.41 5.22 3.93
CA ARG A 55 11.54 4.00 4.74
C ARG A 55 10.27 3.76 5.54
N ILE A 56 9.82 2.51 5.52
CA ILE A 56 8.78 2.03 6.43
C ILE A 56 9.35 2.07 7.86
N VAL A 57 8.80 2.95 8.70
CA VAL A 57 9.15 3.04 10.12
C VAL A 57 8.16 2.30 11.01
N GLN A 58 6.96 1.99 10.50
CA GLN A 58 5.93 1.19 11.17
C GLN A 58 5.00 0.56 10.14
N ALA A 59 4.53 -0.66 10.40
CA ALA A 59 3.52 -1.34 9.60
C ALA A 59 2.57 -2.09 10.54
N ASP A 60 1.38 -1.53 10.75
CA ASP A 60 0.37 -2.10 11.64
C ASP A 60 -0.56 -3.00 10.84
N PRO A 61 -0.64 -4.32 11.12
CA PRO A 61 -1.57 -5.20 10.42
C PRO A 61 -3.01 -4.84 10.81
N ILE A 62 -3.90 -4.77 9.82
CA ILE A 62 -5.33 -4.53 10.01
C ILE A 62 -6.15 -5.61 9.32
N THR A 63 -7.40 -5.79 9.73
CA THR A 63 -8.30 -6.75 9.08
C THR A 63 -8.65 -6.28 7.66
N ARG A 64 -9.01 -7.23 6.78
CA ARG A 64 -9.49 -6.89 5.43
C ARG A 64 -10.66 -5.92 5.45
N ASP A 65 -11.63 -6.12 6.34
CA ASP A 65 -12.83 -5.27 6.40
C ASP A 65 -12.48 -3.85 6.82
N GLU A 66 -11.65 -3.69 7.87
CA GLU A 66 -11.12 -2.38 8.27
C GLU A 66 -10.35 -1.71 7.12
N PHE A 67 -9.50 -2.46 6.43
CA PHE A 67 -8.73 -1.99 5.30
C PHE A 67 -9.63 -1.48 4.17
N THR A 68 -10.60 -2.28 3.74
CA THR A 68 -11.51 -1.90 2.65
C THR A 68 -12.40 -0.72 3.02
N TRP A 69 -12.92 -0.68 4.25
CA TRP A 69 -13.76 0.42 4.71
C TRP A 69 -12.98 1.72 4.89
N GLN A 70 -11.72 1.65 5.31
CA GLN A 70 -10.85 2.82 5.37
C GLN A 70 -10.48 3.35 3.97
N ILE A 71 -10.20 2.47 3.01
CA ILE A 71 -9.93 2.87 1.61
C ILE A 71 -11.16 3.53 0.97
N GLN A 72 -12.36 3.04 1.26
CA GLN A 72 -13.62 3.61 0.75
C GLN A 72 -14.09 4.87 1.49
N GLY A 73 -13.33 5.34 2.47
CA GLY A 73 -13.68 6.50 3.29
C GLY A 73 -14.84 6.28 4.25
N VAL A 74 -15.25 5.02 4.50
CA VAL A 74 -16.30 4.67 5.47
C VAL A 74 -15.79 4.77 6.90
N LEU A 75 -14.58 4.28 7.14
CA LEU A 75 -13.89 4.40 8.41
C LEU A 75 -12.79 5.47 8.34
N PRO A 76 -12.59 6.26 9.41
CA PRO A 76 -11.50 7.21 9.46
C PRO A 76 -10.15 6.49 9.40
N SER A 77 -9.19 7.06 8.65
CA SER A 77 -7.85 6.51 8.54
C SER A 77 -6.80 7.60 8.42
N LYS A 78 -5.62 7.36 8.99
CA LYS A 78 -4.47 8.25 8.78
C LYS A 78 -3.97 8.21 7.34
N ALA A 79 -4.20 7.11 6.62
CA ALA A 79 -3.83 6.94 5.21
C ALA A 79 -4.95 7.41 4.24
N ASN A 80 -6.13 7.76 4.75
CA ASN A 80 -7.22 8.38 4.00
C ASN A 80 -7.87 9.50 4.83
N PRO A 81 -7.14 10.61 5.08
CA PRO A 81 -7.62 11.67 5.97
C PRO A 81 -8.83 12.42 5.40
N GLU A 82 -9.00 12.42 4.08
CA GLU A 82 -10.11 13.08 3.39
C GLU A 82 -11.39 12.23 3.39
N GLY A 83 -11.29 10.94 3.72
CA GLY A 83 -12.43 10.03 3.73
C GLY A 83 -13.08 9.85 2.35
N VAL A 84 -12.27 9.91 1.29
CA VAL A 84 -12.73 9.70 -0.10
C VAL A 84 -12.67 8.24 -0.49
N ASP A 85 -13.35 7.84 -1.56
CA ASP A 85 -13.21 6.49 -2.10
C ASP A 85 -11.93 6.38 -2.94
N LEU A 86 -10.87 5.86 -2.32
CA LEU A 86 -9.57 5.72 -2.98
C LEU A 86 -9.59 4.64 -4.08
N PHE A 87 -10.46 3.61 -4.01
CA PHE A 87 -10.58 2.68 -5.13
C PHE A 87 -11.07 3.40 -6.38
N ALA A 88 -12.11 4.23 -6.24
CA ALA A 88 -12.62 5.04 -7.34
C ALA A 88 -11.57 6.06 -7.82
N GLN A 89 -10.88 6.74 -6.91
CA GLN A 89 -9.83 7.72 -7.24
C GLN A 89 -8.68 7.12 -8.06
N HIS A 90 -8.30 5.87 -7.79
CA HIS A 90 -7.25 5.17 -8.55
C HIS A 90 -7.78 4.39 -9.77
N GLY A 91 -9.07 4.48 -10.08
CA GLY A 91 -9.69 3.83 -11.24
C GLY A 91 -9.84 2.31 -11.09
N ILE A 92 -10.01 1.81 -9.85
CA ILE A 92 -10.24 0.39 -9.52
C ILE A 92 -11.75 0.19 -9.38
N GLU A 93 -12.50 0.38 -10.47
CA GLU A 93 -13.97 0.39 -10.46
C GLU A 93 -14.60 -0.95 -10.05
N ALA A 94 -13.86 -2.06 -10.24
CA ALA A 94 -14.30 -3.38 -9.81
C ALA A 94 -14.45 -3.49 -8.28
N CYS A 95 -13.79 -2.62 -7.52
CA CYS A 95 -13.88 -2.56 -6.07
C CYS A 95 -14.87 -1.47 -5.66
N SER A 96 -16.05 -1.88 -5.19
CA SER A 96 -17.17 -0.97 -4.90
C SER A 96 -17.87 -1.30 -3.59
N ALA A 97 -18.52 -0.29 -3.01
CA ALA A 97 -19.30 -0.46 -1.80
C ALA A 97 -20.58 -1.24 -2.11
N VAL A 98 -20.90 -2.23 -1.28
CA VAL A 98 -22.17 -2.94 -1.36
C VAL A 98 -23.17 -2.21 -0.48
N THR A 99 -24.26 -1.75 -1.10
CA THR A 99 -25.32 -0.99 -0.43
C THR A 99 -26.63 -1.74 -0.42
N ASP A 100 -27.40 -1.60 0.65
CA ASP A 100 -28.77 -2.10 0.70
C ASP A 100 -29.75 -1.23 -0.12
N THR A 101 -31.03 -1.59 -0.12
CA THR A 101 -32.09 -0.84 -0.82
C THR A 101 -32.31 0.58 -0.27
N LEU A 102 -31.76 0.89 0.91
CA LEU A 102 -31.81 2.21 1.54
C LEU A 102 -30.50 3.00 1.35
N GLY A 103 -29.55 2.46 0.57
CA GLY A 103 -28.24 3.09 0.32
C GLY A 103 -27.24 2.93 1.47
N ARG A 104 -27.53 2.09 2.48
CA ARG A 104 -26.60 1.85 3.59
C ARG A 104 -25.53 0.86 3.17
N ARG A 105 -24.26 1.24 3.35
CA ARG A 105 -23.11 0.38 3.09
C ARG A 105 -23.07 -0.74 4.14
N TYR A 106 -22.94 -1.99 3.70
CA TYR A 106 -22.81 -3.14 4.61
C TYR A 106 -21.67 -4.08 4.23
N GLY A 107 -20.91 -3.76 3.18
CA GLY A 107 -19.75 -4.54 2.76
C GLY A 107 -19.01 -3.88 1.61
N THR A 108 -17.91 -4.50 1.21
CA THR A 108 -17.12 -4.11 0.04
C THR A 108 -17.01 -5.31 -0.87
N PHE A 109 -17.39 -5.15 -2.13
CA PHE A 109 -17.10 -6.12 -3.17
C PHE A 109 -15.81 -5.69 -3.83
N CYS A 110 -14.76 -6.52 -3.79
CA CYS A 110 -13.48 -6.20 -4.40
C CYS A 110 -12.79 -7.47 -4.92
N PRO A 111 -13.04 -7.87 -6.17
CA PRO A 111 -12.53 -9.11 -6.74
C PRO A 111 -11.00 -9.11 -6.82
N MET A 112 -10.36 -7.94 -6.93
CA MET A 112 -8.90 -7.83 -6.93
C MET A 112 -8.29 -8.29 -5.60
N MET A 113 -8.94 -7.97 -4.49
CA MET A 113 -8.52 -8.48 -3.18
C MET A 113 -8.81 -9.98 -3.02
N ASP A 114 -9.91 -10.47 -3.61
CA ASP A 114 -10.21 -11.91 -3.63
C ASP A 114 -9.21 -12.71 -4.48
N ASP A 115 -8.54 -12.05 -5.43
CA ASP A 115 -7.58 -12.66 -6.34
C ASP A 115 -6.12 -12.46 -5.93
N LEU A 116 -5.82 -11.68 -4.89
CA LEU A 116 -4.44 -11.45 -4.42
C LEU A 116 -3.67 -12.75 -4.13
N TRP A 117 -4.35 -13.76 -3.60
CA TRP A 117 -3.72 -15.06 -3.33
C TRP A 117 -3.18 -15.73 -4.60
N LYS A 118 -3.79 -15.46 -5.76
CA LYS A 118 -3.40 -16.06 -7.05
C LYS A 118 -2.00 -15.64 -7.47
N LEU A 119 -1.51 -14.49 -7.01
CA LEU A 119 -0.12 -14.07 -7.22
C LEU A 119 0.86 -15.05 -6.56
N ARG A 120 0.51 -15.63 -5.41
CA ARG A 120 1.44 -16.48 -4.65
C ARG A 120 1.29 -17.97 -4.95
N PHE A 121 0.08 -18.44 -5.22
CA PHE A 121 -0.20 -19.88 -5.31
C PHE A 121 -0.60 -20.30 -6.72
N TRP A 122 -0.18 -21.50 -7.14
CA TRP A 122 -0.60 -22.12 -8.40
C TRP A 122 -2.05 -22.64 -8.31
N GLU A 123 -2.42 -23.13 -7.13
CA GLU A 123 -3.74 -23.66 -6.79
C GLU A 123 -4.13 -23.17 -5.39
N TYR A 124 -5.43 -23.12 -5.11
CA TYR A 124 -5.90 -22.66 -3.80
C TYR A 124 -5.34 -23.56 -2.68
N PRO A 125 -4.64 -23.02 -1.67
CA PRO A 125 -3.84 -23.82 -0.73
C PRO A 125 -4.66 -24.55 0.35
N PHE A 126 -5.95 -24.24 0.48
CA PHE A 126 -6.82 -24.92 1.44
C PHE A 126 -7.77 -25.88 0.73
N THR A 127 -7.94 -27.07 1.30
CA THR A 127 -8.93 -28.03 0.81
C THR A 127 -10.33 -27.40 0.91
N PRO A 128 -11.16 -27.49 -0.14
CA PRO A 128 -12.56 -27.09 -0.04
C PRO A 128 -13.21 -27.84 1.13
N VAL A 129 -13.67 -27.10 2.14
CA VAL A 129 -14.49 -27.67 3.21
C VAL A 129 -15.88 -27.90 2.64
N GLU A 130 -16.45 -29.09 2.85
CA GLU A 130 -17.79 -29.42 2.37
C GLU A 130 -18.81 -28.40 2.91
N GLY A 131 -19.53 -27.71 2.01
CA GLY A 131 -20.48 -26.65 2.36
C GLY A 131 -19.89 -25.24 2.53
N ALA A 132 -18.56 -25.07 2.50
CA ALA A 132 -17.95 -23.75 2.35
C ALA A 132 -17.93 -23.34 0.87
N ALA A 133 -18.02 -22.05 0.59
CA ALA A 133 -17.71 -21.54 -0.74
C ALA A 133 -16.27 -21.95 -1.06
N ALA A 134 -16.11 -22.95 -1.94
CA ALA A 134 -14.81 -23.24 -2.52
C ALA A 134 -14.31 -21.93 -3.15
N HIS A 135 -13.00 -21.69 -3.15
CA HIS A 135 -12.39 -20.80 -4.12
C HIS A 135 -12.01 -21.70 -5.32
N PRO A 136 -12.95 -22.05 -6.22
CA PRO A 136 -12.61 -22.85 -7.38
C PRO A 136 -11.69 -22.02 -8.26
N GLY A 137 -10.45 -22.46 -8.43
CA GLY A 137 -9.57 -21.75 -9.34
C GLY A 137 -8.13 -22.20 -9.28
N LYS A 138 -7.49 -22.14 -10.44
CA LYS A 138 -6.04 -22.03 -10.52
C LYS A 138 -5.67 -20.59 -10.14
N GLY A 139 -4.62 -20.47 -9.34
CA GLY A 139 -3.92 -19.21 -9.21
C GLY A 139 -3.08 -18.92 -10.43
N TRP A 140 -2.21 -17.91 -10.32
CA TRP A 140 -1.42 -17.37 -11.43
C TRP A 140 0.07 -17.57 -11.24
N SER A 141 0.51 -17.95 -10.04
CA SER A 141 1.89 -18.33 -9.77
C SER A 141 2.30 -19.56 -10.58
N GLU A 142 3.52 -19.57 -11.10
CA GLU A 142 4.14 -20.70 -11.82
C GLU A 142 4.50 -21.86 -10.87
N LYS A 143 4.90 -21.56 -9.62
CA LYS A 143 5.25 -22.58 -8.63
C LYS A 143 4.12 -22.76 -7.61
N PRO A 144 4.03 -23.91 -6.92
CA PRO A 144 2.91 -24.23 -6.03
C PRO A 144 2.60 -23.16 -4.97
N ASN A 145 3.62 -22.64 -4.28
CA ASN A 145 3.44 -21.82 -3.07
C ASN A 145 4.17 -20.47 -3.09
N THR A 146 4.77 -20.12 -4.23
CA THR A 146 5.54 -18.88 -4.42
C THR A 146 5.63 -18.54 -5.91
N PRO A 147 5.69 -17.26 -6.31
CA PRO A 147 5.96 -16.90 -7.69
C PRO A 147 7.32 -17.44 -8.17
N SER A 148 7.48 -17.61 -9.49
CA SER A 148 8.81 -17.82 -10.07
C SER A 148 9.67 -16.54 -10.00
N GLU A 149 10.97 -16.66 -10.28
CA GLU A 149 11.87 -15.49 -10.28
C GLU A 149 11.44 -14.44 -11.29
N ARG A 150 10.95 -14.87 -12.47
CA ARG A 150 10.41 -13.97 -13.50
C ARG A 150 9.15 -13.24 -13.03
N GLN A 151 8.26 -13.95 -12.34
CA GLN A 151 7.08 -13.34 -11.74
C GLN A 151 7.43 -12.38 -10.59
N LEU A 152 8.47 -12.67 -9.80
CA LEU A 152 8.98 -11.72 -8.80
C LEU A 152 9.60 -10.49 -9.46
N LEU A 153 10.28 -10.61 -10.61
CA LEU A 153 10.76 -9.45 -11.36
C LEU A 153 9.60 -8.52 -11.77
N LEU A 154 8.50 -9.08 -12.28
CA LEU A 154 7.28 -8.30 -12.56
C LEU A 154 6.70 -7.65 -11.29
N LEU A 155 6.65 -8.39 -10.18
CA LEU A 155 6.14 -7.85 -8.92
C LEU A 155 7.09 -6.82 -8.27
N SER A 156 8.37 -6.82 -8.65
CA SER A 156 9.36 -5.88 -8.13
C SER A 156 9.09 -4.44 -8.55
N ASP A 157 8.42 -4.25 -9.69
CA ASP A 157 7.94 -2.93 -10.11
C ASP A 157 6.94 -2.33 -9.12
N TYR A 158 6.25 -3.16 -8.36
CA TYR A 158 5.30 -2.75 -7.29
C TYR A 158 5.95 -2.76 -5.90
N GLY A 159 7.21 -3.17 -5.78
CA GLY A 159 7.95 -3.19 -4.51
C GLY A 159 8.11 -4.57 -3.88
N PHE A 160 7.72 -5.67 -4.54
CA PHE A 160 8.01 -7.02 -4.06
C PHE A 160 9.35 -7.54 -4.58
N ARG A 161 10.34 -7.67 -3.70
CA ARG A 161 11.55 -8.50 -3.95
C ARG A 161 11.33 -9.92 -3.46
N TYR A 162 10.53 -10.06 -2.41
CA TYR A 162 10.09 -11.32 -1.82
C TYR A 162 8.60 -11.26 -1.52
N VAL A 163 7.97 -12.43 -1.36
CA VAL A 163 6.53 -12.54 -1.01
C VAL A 163 6.16 -11.86 0.31
N GLY A 164 7.13 -11.68 1.21
CA GLY A 164 6.95 -11.03 2.51
C GLY A 164 7.15 -9.52 2.51
N ASP A 165 7.55 -8.93 1.38
CA ASP A 165 7.63 -7.49 1.28
C ASP A 165 6.22 -6.86 1.31
N ILE A 166 6.18 -5.58 1.63
CA ILE A 166 4.94 -4.80 1.66
C ILE A 166 4.92 -3.93 0.41
N CYS A 167 3.93 -4.16 -0.46
CA CYS A 167 3.57 -3.25 -1.54
C CYS A 167 2.60 -2.21 -0.98
N TYR A 168 2.94 -0.92 -1.06
CA TYR A 168 2.18 0.13 -0.37
C TYR A 168 2.08 1.42 -1.18
N GLY A 169 1.17 2.31 -0.74
CA GLY A 169 0.93 3.60 -1.40
C GLY A 169 0.45 3.44 -2.83
N GLU A 170 0.95 4.28 -3.74
CA GLU A 170 0.59 4.27 -5.16
C GLU A 170 0.85 2.91 -5.84
N ASN A 171 1.91 2.21 -5.45
CA ASN A 171 2.24 0.91 -6.04
C ASN A 171 1.20 -0.16 -5.72
N MET A 172 0.60 -0.10 -4.53
CA MET A 172 -0.46 -1.02 -4.13
C MET A 172 -1.71 -0.82 -4.99
N PHE A 173 -2.13 0.44 -5.18
CA PHE A 173 -3.28 0.75 -6.02
C PHE A 173 -3.01 0.42 -7.49
N ARG A 174 -1.80 0.70 -8.00
CA ARG A 174 -1.39 0.31 -9.35
C ARG A 174 -1.45 -1.21 -9.54
N LEU A 175 -0.95 -2.00 -8.58
CA LEU A 175 -1.04 -3.46 -8.64
C LEU A 175 -2.49 -3.94 -8.68
N LEU A 176 -3.36 -3.45 -7.79
CA LEU A 176 -4.76 -3.85 -7.75
C LEU A 176 -5.49 -3.48 -9.04
N LYS A 177 -5.14 -2.33 -9.65
CA LYS A 177 -5.67 -1.93 -10.94
C LYS A 177 -5.22 -2.88 -12.05
N ASP A 178 -3.92 -3.13 -12.16
CA ASP A 178 -3.32 -3.96 -13.21
C ASP A 178 -3.79 -5.42 -13.12
N MET A 179 -4.02 -5.94 -11.90
CA MET A 179 -4.66 -7.26 -11.69
C MET A 179 -6.07 -7.35 -12.30
N GLY A 180 -6.74 -6.23 -12.49
CA GLY A 180 -8.04 -6.14 -13.15
C GLY A 180 -7.96 -6.21 -14.68
N GLU A 181 -6.76 -6.10 -15.24
CA GLU A 181 -6.53 -6.13 -16.68
C GLU A 181 -6.15 -7.55 -17.15
N PRO A 182 -6.95 -8.20 -18.03
CA PRO A 182 -6.66 -9.56 -18.48
C PRO A 182 -5.27 -9.71 -19.13
N ALA A 183 -4.84 -8.69 -19.89
CA ALA A 183 -3.54 -8.68 -20.54
C ALA A 183 -2.38 -8.73 -19.52
N TRP A 184 -2.50 -8.03 -18.40
CA TRP A 184 -1.50 -8.08 -17.33
C TRP A 184 -1.48 -9.45 -16.65
N VAL A 185 -2.66 -10.03 -16.37
CA VAL A 185 -2.77 -11.37 -15.78
C VAL A 185 -2.15 -12.44 -16.68
N ASP A 186 -2.39 -12.35 -17.99
CA ASP A 186 -1.80 -13.27 -18.96
C ASP A 186 -0.29 -13.12 -19.05
N ASN A 187 0.22 -11.88 -19.01
CA ASN A 187 1.66 -11.63 -18.93
C ASN A 187 2.27 -12.23 -17.65
N TYR A 188 1.64 -12.00 -16.51
CA TYR A 188 2.07 -12.51 -15.22
C TYR A 188 2.14 -14.04 -15.19
N ARG A 189 1.14 -14.74 -15.73
CA ARG A 189 1.11 -16.21 -15.81
C ARG A 189 2.23 -16.78 -16.66
N GLN A 190 2.62 -16.08 -17.72
CA GLN A 190 3.67 -16.52 -18.63
C GLN A 190 5.08 -16.17 -18.11
N GLY A 191 5.17 -15.14 -17.26
CA GLY A 191 6.42 -14.64 -16.69
C GLY A 191 7.30 -13.93 -17.72
N TYR A 192 6.70 -13.10 -18.58
CA TYR A 192 7.40 -12.25 -19.54
C TYR A 192 7.49 -10.80 -19.06
#